data_AF-A0A1Q3AWJ6-F1
#
_entry.id   AF-A0A1Q3AWJ6-F1
#
_cell.length_a   1.000
_cell.length_b   1.000
_cell.length_c   1.000
_cell.angle_alpha   90.00
_cell.angle_beta   90.00
_cell.angle_gamma   90.00
#
_symmetry.space_group_name_H-M   'P 1'
#
loop_
_entity.id
_entity.type
_entity.pdbx_description
1 polymer ?
#
loop_
_entity_poly.entity_id
_entity_poly.type
_entity_poly.pdbx_seq_one_letter_code
_entity_poly.pdbx_strand_id
1 'polypeptide(L)'
;DAVYNILIDRWTKSSTPIHCIAHSLNPWYYSKEWINDVSGRVSPHKDMELSEERNKCLRRYFPDVKERRLVNQEFDRFSGGLDAFGSFDSLEDRWVLDPKAWWLVHGSSAPILQNLALKLLGQPCSSSCCERNWSTYSFIHSMRRNKISPKRAEDLVFLHTNLRLLSRNDADYKQRESKLWDIGGDAFDSFDNGAGVLEIASLSHDEPTMETMLFTDDED
;
A
#
# COMPACT_ATOMS: atom_id res chain seq x y z
N ASP A 1 -17.29 -9.66 25.23
CA ASP A 1 -16.13 -10.56 25.32
C ASP A 1 -15.79 -11.31 24.04
N ALA A 2 -16.64 -12.16 23.46
CA ALA A 2 -16.28 -12.91 22.24
C ALA A 2 -15.97 -12.02 21.01
N VAL A 3 -16.79 -10.99 20.77
CA VAL A 3 -16.57 -10.02 19.66
C VAL A 3 -15.28 -9.25 19.86
N TYR A 4 -14.99 -8.80 21.08
CA TYR A 4 -13.75 -8.11 21.41
C TYR A 4 -12.52 -8.98 21.11
N ASN A 5 -12.53 -10.24 21.53
CA ASN A 5 -11.42 -11.16 21.24
C ASN A 5 -11.23 -11.41 19.73
N ILE A 6 -12.33 -11.55 18.97
CA ILE A 6 -12.25 -11.67 17.51
C ILE A 6 -11.64 -10.42 16.87
N LEU A 7 -12.02 -9.23 17.35
CA LEU A 7 -11.46 -7.97 16.87
C LEU A 7 -9.98 -7.85 17.20
N ILE A 8 -9.57 -8.21 18.42
CA ILE A 8 -8.17 -8.21 18.83
C ILE A 8 -7.34 -9.23 18.05
N ASP A 9 -7.86 -10.44 17.81
CA ASP A 9 -7.16 -11.46 17.02
C ASP A 9 -6.96 -11.00 15.56
N ARG A 10 -8.00 -10.41 14.96
CA ARG A 10 -7.92 -9.85 13.60
C ARG A 10 -6.95 -8.67 13.54
N TRP A 11 -7.00 -7.79 14.54
CA TRP A 11 -6.07 -6.68 14.68
C TRP A 11 -4.64 -7.19 14.75
N THR A 12 -4.35 -8.10 15.68
CA THR A 12 -3.01 -8.68 15.90
C THR A 12 -2.48 -9.35 14.63
N LYS A 13 -3.34 -10.05 13.89
CA LYS A 13 -2.96 -10.68 12.61
C LYS A 13 -2.64 -9.66 11.51
N SER A 14 -3.26 -8.48 11.57
CA SER A 14 -3.10 -7.40 10.58
C SER A 14 -2.06 -6.36 11.02
N SER A 15 -1.70 -6.30 12.30
CA SER A 15 -0.70 -5.40 12.87
C SER A 15 0.69 -5.99 12.72
N THR A 16 1.26 -5.82 11.54
CA THR A 16 2.62 -6.30 11.24
C THR A 16 3.63 -5.15 11.38
N PRO A 17 4.92 -5.44 11.66
CA PRO A 17 5.96 -4.41 11.73
C PRO A 17 6.03 -3.51 10.49
N ILE A 18 5.68 -4.04 9.31
CA ILE A 18 5.67 -3.26 8.06
C ILE A 18 4.49 -2.28 8.00
N HIS A 19 3.33 -2.66 8.53
CA HIS A 19 2.19 -1.74 8.65
C HIS A 19 2.47 -0.65 9.69
N CYS A 20 3.10 -0.98 10.82
CA CYS A 20 3.44 0.00 11.85
C CYS A 20 4.45 1.05 11.35
N ILE A 21 5.44 0.67 10.54
CA ILE A 21 6.36 1.64 9.93
C ILE A 21 5.68 2.45 8.83
N ALA A 22 4.83 1.86 7.99
CA ALA A 22 4.09 2.61 6.98
C ALA A 22 3.16 3.65 7.65
N HIS A 23 2.46 3.26 8.71
CA HIS A 23 1.67 4.16 9.54
C HIS A 23 2.55 5.25 10.16
N SER A 24 3.72 4.90 10.73
CA SER A 24 4.66 5.88 11.27
C SER A 24 5.21 6.85 10.23
N LEU A 25 5.21 6.51 8.94
CA LEU A 25 5.70 7.39 7.88
C LEU A 25 4.60 8.21 7.22
N ASN A 26 3.33 7.99 7.57
CA ASN A 26 2.25 8.77 6.99
C ASN A 26 2.14 10.13 7.72
N PRO A 27 2.39 11.28 7.04
CA PRO A 27 2.35 12.60 7.66
C PRO A 27 0.98 12.99 8.21
N TRP A 28 -0.09 12.39 7.66
CA TRP A 28 -1.47 12.62 8.07
C TRP A 28 -1.70 12.40 9.56
N TYR A 29 -1.08 11.36 10.14
CA TYR A 29 -1.18 11.02 11.56
C TYR A 29 -0.39 11.96 12.49
N TYR A 30 0.29 12.94 11.93
CA TYR A 30 1.00 13.99 12.66
C TYR A 30 0.34 15.37 12.46
N SER A 31 -0.76 15.44 11.71
CA SER A 31 -1.56 16.65 11.53
C SER A 31 -2.37 16.98 12.79
N LYS A 32 -2.73 18.25 12.97
CA LYS A 32 -3.53 18.67 14.12
C LYS A 32 -4.97 18.17 13.99
N GLU A 33 -5.46 18.15 12.76
CA GLU A 33 -6.78 17.70 12.34
C GLU A 33 -7.00 16.24 12.78
N TRP A 34 -6.07 15.33 12.40
CA TRP A 34 -6.18 13.93 12.78
C TRP A 34 -6.08 13.70 14.30
N ILE A 35 -5.15 14.41 14.97
CA ILE A 35 -4.92 14.24 16.40
C ILE A 35 -6.12 14.73 17.22
N ASN A 36 -6.73 15.84 16.81
CA ASN A 36 -7.84 16.46 17.55
C ASN A 36 -9.21 15.87 17.24
N ASP A 37 -9.34 15.14 16.13
CA ASP A 37 -10.61 14.52 15.71
C ASP A 37 -11.15 13.49 16.72
N VAL A 38 -10.26 12.71 17.37
CA VAL A 38 -10.68 11.77 18.42
C VAL A 38 -9.81 11.92 19.66
N SER A 39 -10.46 12.12 20.80
CA SER A 39 -9.80 12.18 22.11
C SER A 39 -8.99 10.91 22.37
N GLY A 40 -7.73 11.10 22.79
CA GLY A 40 -6.79 10.00 23.07
C GLY A 40 -5.91 9.58 21.90
N ARG A 41 -6.11 10.12 20.69
CA ARG A 41 -5.15 9.94 19.60
C ARG A 41 -3.81 10.60 19.95
N VAL A 42 -2.73 9.89 19.61
CA VAL A 42 -1.37 10.39 19.73
C VAL A 42 -0.66 10.19 18.41
N SER A 43 0.24 11.12 18.08
CA SER A 43 1.11 10.97 16.92
C SER A 43 1.93 9.66 17.00
N PRO A 44 2.19 8.96 15.88
CA PRO A 44 2.78 7.61 15.91
C PRO A 44 4.11 7.48 16.66
N HIS A 45 4.91 8.53 16.73
CA HIS A 45 6.18 8.53 17.46
C HIS A 45 6.03 8.55 18.99
N LYS A 46 4.83 8.86 19.51
CA LYS A 46 4.49 8.84 20.94
C LYS A 46 3.82 7.54 21.38
N ASP A 47 3.35 6.74 20.43
CA ASP A 47 2.79 5.43 20.70
C ASP A 47 3.92 4.41 20.89
N MET A 48 3.87 3.69 22.02
CA MET A 48 4.91 2.75 22.42
C MET A 48 4.92 1.50 21.54
N GLU A 49 3.76 0.92 21.25
CA GLU A 49 3.63 -0.30 20.45
C GLU A 49 4.06 -0.02 19.00
N LEU A 50 3.58 1.06 18.40
CA LEU A 50 3.99 1.48 17.06
C LEU A 50 5.49 1.75 16.98
N SER A 51 6.07 2.33 18.03
CA SER A 51 7.50 2.60 18.09
C SER A 51 8.35 1.34 18.20
N GLU A 52 7.93 0.36 19.00
CA GLU A 52 8.61 -0.92 19.10
C GLU A 52 8.58 -1.70 17.78
N GLU A 53 7.41 -1.76 17.13
CA GLU A 53 7.22 -2.45 15.87
C GLU A 53 7.95 -1.76 14.70
N ARG A 54 7.90 -0.42 14.64
CA ARG A 54 8.72 0.36 13.71
C ARG A 54 10.20 0.05 13.88
N ASN A 55 10.70 0.03 15.12
CA ASN A 55 12.10 -0.25 15.40
C ASN A 55 12.50 -1.69 15.04
N LYS A 56 11.62 -2.67 15.23
CA LYS A 56 11.82 -4.05 14.73
C LYS A 56 11.97 -4.06 13.21
N CYS A 57 11.11 -3.32 12.51
CA CYS A 57 11.15 -3.22 11.06
C CYS A 57 12.41 -2.52 10.55
N LEU A 58 12.80 -1.38 11.13
CA LEU A 58 14.01 -0.64 10.79
C LEU A 58 15.29 -1.47 11.01
N ARG A 59 15.36 -2.30 12.05
CA ARG A 59 16.48 -3.24 12.25
C ARG A 59 16.60 -4.25 11.13
N ARG A 60 15.48 -4.67 10.53
CA ARG A 60 15.45 -5.62 9.41
C ARG A 60 15.81 -4.95 8.09
N TYR A 61 15.31 -3.74 7.83
CA TYR A 61 15.59 -2.98 6.61
C TYR A 61 17.02 -2.44 6.56
N PHE A 62 17.55 -2.01 7.72
CA PHE A 62 18.89 -1.43 7.85
C PHE A 62 19.70 -2.24 8.87
N PRO A 63 20.32 -3.35 8.46
CA PRO A 63 21.14 -4.17 9.36
C PRO A 63 22.34 -3.40 9.91
N ASP A 64 22.95 -2.54 9.09
CA ASP A 64 24.07 -1.68 9.49
C ASP A 64 23.64 -0.64 10.53
N VAL A 65 24.42 -0.55 11.62
CA VAL A 65 24.10 0.30 12.76
C VAL A 65 24.26 1.79 12.42
N LYS A 66 25.22 2.15 11.56
CA LYS A 66 25.48 3.54 11.19
C LYS A 66 24.36 4.05 10.30
N GLU A 67 23.99 3.30 9.27
CA GLU A 67 22.87 3.62 8.38
C GLU A 67 21.56 3.72 9.16
N ARG A 68 21.27 2.74 10.03
CA ARG A 68 20.07 2.78 10.88
C ARG A 68 20.03 4.01 11.80
N ARG A 69 21.18 4.48 12.29
CA ARG A 69 21.26 5.70 13.09
C ARG A 69 20.93 6.94 12.27
N LEU A 70 21.37 7.01 11.01
CA LEU A 70 21.01 8.10 10.08
C LEU A 70 19.50 8.12 9.82
N VAL A 71 18.90 6.96 9.53
CA VAL A 71 17.44 6.85 9.33
C VAL A 71 16.66 7.29 10.56
N ASN A 72 17.13 6.93 11.76
CA ASN A 72 16.50 7.38 13.00
C ASN A 72 16.62 8.89 13.22
N GLN A 73 17.74 9.52 12.82
CA GLN A 73 17.90 10.98 12.87
C GLN A 73 16.97 11.70 11.89
N GLU A 74 16.84 11.15 10.67
CA GLU A 74 15.87 11.64 9.70
C GLU A 74 14.43 11.50 10.20
N PHE A 75 14.11 10.38 10.84
CA PHE A 75 12.79 10.14 11.41
C PHE A 75 12.50 11.07 12.60
N ASP A 76 13.49 11.35 13.44
CA ASP A 76 13.39 12.34 14.53
C ASP A 76 13.01 13.73 13.98
N ARG A 77 13.70 14.20 12.93
CA ARG A 77 13.37 15.48 12.30
C ARG A 77 11.95 15.51 11.72
N PHE A 78 11.56 14.46 10.99
CA PHE A 78 10.21 14.36 10.42
C PHE A 78 9.13 14.35 11.51
N SER A 79 9.26 13.43 12.47
CA SER A 79 8.26 13.18 13.51
C SER A 79 8.14 14.34 14.50
N GLY A 80 9.27 15.00 14.82
CA GLY A 80 9.33 16.19 15.65
C GLY A 80 8.93 17.48 14.93
N GLY A 81 8.74 17.46 13.60
CA GLY A 81 8.51 18.67 12.83
C GLY A 81 9.67 19.65 12.95
N LEU A 82 10.90 19.16 12.87
CA LEU A 82 12.12 19.95 12.96
C LEU A 82 12.58 20.40 11.57
N ASP A 83 13.36 21.48 11.53
CA ASP A 83 13.96 22.02 10.31
C ASP A 83 12.89 22.24 9.21
N ALA A 84 13.14 21.77 7.98
CA ALA A 84 12.23 21.90 6.85
C ALA A 84 10.85 21.26 7.11
N PHE A 85 10.78 20.21 7.92
CA PHE A 85 9.52 19.53 8.24
C PHE A 85 8.61 20.35 9.17
N GLY A 86 9.16 21.35 9.87
CA GLY A 86 8.43 22.29 10.71
C GLY A 86 7.99 23.56 10.01
N SER A 87 8.30 23.71 8.72
CA SER A 87 7.82 24.86 7.93
C SER A 87 6.29 24.88 7.87
N PHE A 88 5.71 26.08 7.74
CA PHE A 88 4.27 26.25 7.67
C PHE A 88 3.65 25.39 6.56
N ASP A 89 4.19 25.48 5.35
CA ASP A 89 3.72 24.70 4.19
C ASP A 89 3.79 23.19 4.44
N SER A 90 4.91 22.70 4.99
CA SER A 90 5.07 21.28 5.35
C SER A 90 4.01 20.81 6.35
N LEU A 91 3.67 21.64 7.34
CA LEU A 91 2.70 21.28 8.37
C LEU A 91 1.25 21.29 7.85
N GLU A 92 0.87 22.31 7.08
CA GLU A 92 -0.47 22.41 6.47
C GLU A 92 -0.68 21.27 5.46
N ASP A 93 0.32 20.97 4.64
CA ASP A 93 0.23 19.95 3.61
C ASP A 93 0.06 18.53 4.18
N ARG A 94 0.34 18.29 5.47
CA ARG A 94 0.16 16.96 6.09
C ARG A 94 -1.27 16.46 6.00
N TRP A 95 -2.24 17.37 6.06
CA TRP A 95 -3.66 17.04 5.99
C TRP A 95 -4.23 17.14 4.57
N VAL A 96 -3.57 17.92 3.71
CA VAL A 96 -4.07 18.26 2.37
C VAL A 96 -3.56 17.30 1.30
N LEU A 97 -2.26 16.97 1.32
CA LEU A 97 -1.64 16.15 0.30
C LEU A 97 -1.78 14.66 0.63
N ASP A 98 -1.84 13.84 -0.42
CA ASP A 98 -1.64 12.42 -0.24
C ASP A 98 -0.24 12.16 0.35
N PRO A 99 -0.07 11.14 1.21
CA PRO A 99 1.18 10.91 1.92
C PRO A 99 2.39 10.79 0.99
N LYS A 100 2.22 10.20 -0.20
CA LYS A 100 3.31 10.02 -1.16
C LYS A 100 3.71 11.34 -1.80
N ALA A 101 2.75 12.18 -2.20
CA ALA A 101 3.02 13.53 -2.69
C ALA A 101 3.69 14.39 -1.62
N TRP A 102 3.23 14.32 -0.37
CA TRP A 102 3.86 15.05 0.73
C TRP A 102 5.35 14.69 0.87
N TRP A 103 5.69 13.39 0.82
CA TRP A 103 7.09 12.96 0.85
C TRP A 103 7.89 13.43 -0.37
N LEU A 104 7.28 13.55 -1.55
CA LEU A 104 7.96 14.09 -2.74
C LEU A 104 8.28 15.58 -2.58
N VAL A 105 7.35 16.36 -2.00
CA VAL A 105 7.50 17.81 -1.84
C VAL A 105 8.43 18.16 -0.67
N HIS A 106 8.19 17.58 0.51
CA HIS A 106 8.82 18.00 1.76
C HIS A 106 9.94 17.06 2.24
N GLY A 107 10.08 15.87 1.65
CA GLY A 107 11.00 14.82 2.12
C GLY A 107 12.48 15.02 1.80
N SER A 108 12.86 16.06 1.05
CA SER A 108 14.22 16.22 0.52
C SER A 108 15.32 16.33 1.58
N SER A 109 14.99 16.81 2.79
CA SER A 109 15.92 16.89 3.93
C SER A 109 16.14 15.55 4.65
N ALA A 110 15.44 14.49 4.25
CA ALA A 110 15.53 13.15 4.81
C ALA A 110 15.57 12.08 3.69
N PRO A 111 16.64 12.04 2.88
CA PRO A 111 16.66 11.23 1.67
C PRO A 111 16.54 9.71 1.91
N ILE A 112 17.08 9.18 3.01
CA ILE A 112 17.01 7.73 3.27
C ILE A 112 15.58 7.35 3.68
N LEU A 113 14.98 8.14 4.56
CA LEU A 113 13.62 7.99 5.04
C LEU A 113 12.59 8.25 3.94
N GLN A 114 12.80 9.26 3.10
CA GLN A 114 11.96 9.57 1.95
C GLN A 114 11.92 8.37 0.99
N ASN A 115 13.08 7.78 0.67
CA ASN A 115 13.14 6.59 -0.17
C ASN A 115 12.37 5.41 0.43
N LEU A 116 12.44 5.24 1.76
CA LEU A 116 11.69 4.20 2.45
C LEU A 116 10.18 4.49 2.43
N ALA A 117 9.78 5.72 2.70
CA ALA A 117 8.39 6.15 2.71
C ALA A 117 7.74 6.02 1.34
N LEU A 118 8.39 6.47 0.27
CA LEU A 118 7.89 6.33 -1.10
C LEU A 118 7.72 4.86 -1.51
N LYS A 119 8.64 3.98 -1.09
CA LYS A 119 8.52 2.53 -1.33
C LYS A 119 7.32 1.93 -0.62
N LEU A 120 7.12 2.27 0.65
CA LEU A 120 6.07 1.68 1.50
C LEU A 120 4.69 2.25 1.19
N LEU A 121 4.57 3.57 1.12
CA LEU A 121 3.30 4.27 0.86
C LEU A 121 2.87 4.16 -0.60
N GLY A 122 3.81 3.85 -1.51
CA GLY A 122 3.50 3.54 -2.90
C GLY A 122 3.03 2.11 -3.14
N GLN A 123 2.99 1.23 -2.13
CA GLN A 123 2.46 -0.11 -2.30
C GLN A 123 0.93 -0.09 -2.39
N PRO A 124 0.32 -0.81 -3.34
CA PRO A 124 -1.13 -0.95 -3.38
C PRO A 124 -1.62 -1.76 -2.17
N CYS A 125 -2.51 -1.16 -1.38
CA CYS A 125 -3.09 -1.77 -0.16
C CYS A 125 -4.40 -2.53 -0.42
N SER A 126 -4.61 -3.07 -1.63
CA SER A 126 -5.86 -3.76 -2.00
C SER A 126 -5.70 -5.28 -1.97
N SER A 127 -6.66 -6.00 -1.35
CA SER A 127 -6.73 -7.46 -1.42
C SER A 127 -6.90 -7.98 -2.85
N SER A 128 -7.45 -7.18 -3.76
CA SER A 128 -7.65 -7.55 -5.17
C SER A 128 -6.34 -7.96 -5.85
N CYS A 129 -5.21 -7.33 -5.49
CA CYS A 129 -3.91 -7.71 -6.03
C CYS A 129 -3.48 -9.10 -5.57
N CYS A 130 -3.74 -9.42 -4.29
CA CYS A 130 -3.52 -10.75 -3.73
C CYS A 130 -4.48 -11.77 -4.32
N GLU A 131 -5.76 -11.43 -4.49
CA GLU A 131 -6.78 -12.31 -5.09
C GLU A 131 -6.42 -12.70 -6.52
N ARG A 132 -5.90 -11.78 -7.33
CA ARG A 132 -5.36 -12.10 -8.66
C ARG A 132 -4.19 -13.09 -8.58
N ASN A 133 -3.24 -12.87 -7.68
CA ASN A 133 -2.13 -13.81 -7.47
C ASN A 133 -2.63 -15.21 -7.03
N TRP A 134 -3.66 -15.27 -6.19
CA TRP A 134 -4.28 -16.53 -5.77
C TRP A 134 -5.04 -17.22 -6.90
N SER A 135 -5.71 -16.46 -7.78
CA SER A 135 -6.35 -16.99 -8.98
C SER A 135 -5.31 -17.63 -9.91
N THR A 136 -4.20 -16.93 -10.15
CA THR A 136 -3.07 -17.45 -10.94
C THR A 136 -2.42 -18.68 -10.28
N TYR A 137 -2.27 -18.67 -8.95
CA TYR A 137 -1.78 -19.85 -8.22
C TYR A 137 -2.71 -21.06 -8.42
N SER A 138 -4.04 -20.86 -8.32
CA SER A 138 -5.04 -21.89 -8.56
C SER A 138 -4.98 -22.44 -10.00
N PHE A 139 -4.73 -21.56 -10.98
CA PHE A 139 -4.53 -21.94 -12.37
C PHE A 139 -3.26 -22.80 -12.58
N ILE A 140 -2.13 -22.40 -11.97
CA ILE A 140 -0.85 -23.11 -12.06
C ILE A 140 -0.90 -24.45 -11.32
N HIS A 141 -1.45 -24.44 -10.11
CA HIS A 141 -1.56 -25.57 -9.21
C HIS A 141 -3.02 -25.96 -8.99
N SER A 142 -3.63 -26.54 -10.03
CA SER A 142 -4.99 -27.09 -9.98
C SER A 142 -4.99 -28.59 -9.65
N MET A 143 -6.12 -29.14 -9.22
CA MET A 143 -6.26 -30.58 -8.94
C MET A 143 -5.81 -31.50 -10.09
N ARG A 144 -5.84 -31.01 -11.34
CA ARG A 144 -5.34 -31.71 -12.54
C ARG A 144 -3.82 -31.56 -12.77
N ARG A 145 -3.18 -30.53 -12.19
CA ARG A 145 -1.74 -30.19 -12.31
C ARG A 145 -1.01 -30.23 -10.95
N ASN A 146 -1.28 -31.25 -10.14
CA ASN A 146 -0.78 -31.39 -8.75
C ASN A 146 0.68 -31.88 -8.60
N LYS A 147 1.48 -31.98 -9.67
CA LYS A 147 2.87 -32.50 -9.60
C LYS A 147 3.93 -31.41 -9.37
N ILE A 148 3.52 -30.15 -9.19
CA ILE A 148 4.43 -29.02 -8.99
C ILE A 148 4.66 -28.82 -7.49
N SER A 149 5.90 -28.62 -7.07
CA SER A 149 6.20 -28.30 -5.67
C SER A 149 5.65 -26.90 -5.32
N PRO A 150 5.18 -26.67 -4.08
CA PRO A 150 4.67 -25.35 -3.67
C PRO A 150 5.64 -24.21 -3.98
N LYS A 151 6.94 -24.42 -3.73
CA LYS A 151 7.98 -23.43 -4.03
C LYS A 151 8.05 -23.07 -5.52
N ARG A 152 7.92 -24.06 -6.40
CA ARG A 152 7.94 -23.82 -7.86
C ARG A 152 6.64 -23.17 -8.33
N ALA A 153 5.51 -23.45 -7.71
CA ALA A 153 4.26 -22.76 -7.98
C ALA A 153 4.34 -21.27 -7.58
N GLU A 154 4.89 -20.96 -6.40
CA GLU A 154 5.18 -19.59 -5.95
C GLU A 154 6.09 -18.85 -6.94
N ASP A 155 7.19 -19.48 -7.35
CA ASP A 155 8.14 -18.87 -8.30
C ASP A 155 7.47 -18.59 -9.66
N LEU A 156 6.58 -19.49 -10.12
CA LEU A 156 5.81 -19.29 -11.36
C LEU A 156 4.78 -18.15 -11.24
N VAL A 157 4.08 -18.04 -10.11
CA VAL A 157 3.19 -16.90 -9.83
C VAL A 157 3.99 -15.60 -9.82
N PHE A 158 5.13 -15.59 -9.14
CA PHE A 158 6.01 -14.42 -9.10
C PHE A 158 6.45 -14.01 -10.52
N LEU A 159 6.91 -14.95 -11.34
CA LEU A 159 7.29 -14.67 -12.72
C LEU A 159 6.11 -14.15 -13.54
N HIS A 160 4.95 -14.81 -13.45
CA HIS A 160 3.74 -14.44 -14.18
C HIS A 160 3.31 -13.00 -13.85
N THR A 161 3.19 -12.67 -12.56
CA THR A 161 2.75 -11.35 -12.11
C THR A 161 3.76 -10.25 -12.46
N ASN A 162 5.06 -10.50 -12.31
CA ASN A 162 6.07 -9.49 -12.67
C ASN A 162 6.16 -9.25 -14.18
N LEU A 163 6.04 -10.30 -15.00
CA LEU A 163 6.00 -10.13 -16.45
C LEU A 163 4.80 -9.30 -16.90
N ARG A 164 3.62 -9.47 -16.28
CA ARG A 164 2.44 -8.59 -16.47
C ARG A 164 2.77 -7.15 -16.18
N LEU A 165 3.26 -6.89 -14.96
CA LEU A 165 3.57 -5.53 -14.51
C LEU A 165 4.60 -4.85 -15.41
N LEU A 166 5.66 -5.56 -15.80
CA LEU A 166 6.68 -5.01 -16.70
C LEU A 166 6.12 -4.73 -18.09
N SER A 167 5.25 -5.60 -18.61
CA SER A 167 4.65 -5.39 -19.92
C SER A 167 3.81 -4.11 -19.97
N ARG A 168 3.13 -3.72 -18.88
CA ARG A 168 2.34 -2.47 -18.83
C ARG A 168 3.17 -1.20 -19.04
N ASN A 169 4.46 -1.26 -18.72
CA ASN A 169 5.38 -0.14 -18.92
C ASN A 169 5.91 -0.05 -20.37
N ASP A 170 5.60 -1.03 -21.22
CA ASP A 170 5.98 -1.03 -22.62
C ASP A 170 4.94 -0.29 -23.47
N ALA A 171 5.38 0.60 -24.35
CA ALA A 171 4.50 1.31 -25.29
C ALA A 171 3.75 0.35 -26.23
N ASP A 172 4.34 -0.82 -26.49
CA ASP A 172 3.80 -1.87 -27.34
C ASP A 172 2.64 -2.65 -26.66
N TYR A 173 2.48 -2.51 -25.34
CA TYR A 173 1.42 -3.14 -24.57
C TYR A 173 0.02 -2.74 -25.04
N LYS A 174 -0.13 -1.56 -25.62
CA LYS A 174 -1.42 -1.10 -26.17
C LYS A 174 -1.62 -1.47 -27.64
N GLN A 175 -0.67 -2.16 -28.27
CA GLN A 175 -0.58 -2.27 -29.73
C GLN A 175 -0.38 -3.70 -30.25
N ARG A 176 0.29 -4.60 -29.53
CA ARG A 176 0.55 -5.98 -29.97
C ARG A 176 -0.60 -6.94 -29.68
N GLU A 177 -0.51 -8.18 -30.15
CA GLU A 177 -1.46 -9.28 -29.86
C GLU A 177 -1.61 -9.55 -28.35
N SER A 178 -0.57 -9.29 -27.56
CA SER A 178 -0.62 -9.33 -26.10
C SER A 178 -1.24 -8.07 -25.48
N LYS A 179 -2.03 -7.29 -26.23
CA LYS A 179 -2.61 -6.06 -25.73
C LYS A 179 -3.59 -6.34 -24.61
N LEU A 180 -3.44 -5.61 -23.50
CA LEU A 180 -4.35 -5.72 -22.35
C LEU A 180 -4.50 -7.16 -21.85
N TRP A 181 -3.48 -8.00 -22.03
CA TRP A 181 -3.52 -9.42 -21.63
C TRP A 181 -3.68 -9.63 -20.11
N ASP A 182 -3.64 -8.54 -19.33
CA ASP A 182 -3.99 -8.54 -17.92
C ASP A 182 -5.38 -8.03 -17.55
N ILE A 183 -6.17 -7.63 -18.56
CA ILE A 183 -7.54 -7.18 -18.46
C ILE A 183 -8.43 -8.30 -19.01
N GLY A 184 -9.10 -9.00 -18.09
CA GLY A 184 -9.76 -10.27 -18.34
C GLY A 184 -9.15 -11.31 -17.41
N GLY A 185 -9.97 -11.85 -16.50
CA GLY A 185 -9.51 -12.86 -15.55
C GLY A 185 -8.98 -14.11 -16.25
N ASP A 186 -8.34 -15.00 -15.50
CA ASP A 186 -7.75 -16.25 -15.99
C ASP A 186 -8.81 -17.30 -16.43
N ALA A 187 -10.05 -16.86 -16.67
CA ALA A 187 -11.14 -17.67 -17.20
C ALA A 187 -10.85 -18.01 -18.66
N PHE A 188 -10.65 -19.29 -18.93
CA PHE A 188 -10.45 -19.86 -20.26
C PHE A 188 -11.78 -19.90 -21.04
N ASP A 189 -12.50 -18.79 -21.10
CA ASP A 189 -13.61 -18.69 -22.05
C ASP A 189 -13.01 -18.31 -23.39
N SER A 190 -13.14 -19.24 -24.33
CA SER A 190 -12.68 -19.05 -25.70
C SER A 190 -13.23 -17.73 -26.23
N PHE A 191 -12.34 -16.91 -26.81
CA PHE A 191 -12.63 -15.62 -27.45
C PHE A 191 -13.70 -15.66 -28.55
N ASP A 192 -14.34 -16.81 -28.79
CA ASP A 192 -15.27 -17.08 -29.88
C ASP A 192 -16.71 -16.62 -29.59
N ASN A 193 -17.05 -16.32 -28.33
CA ASN A 193 -18.38 -15.84 -27.95
C ASN A 193 -18.37 -14.36 -27.57
N GLY A 194 -17.96 -13.48 -28.49
CA GLY A 194 -18.46 -12.10 -28.68
C GLY A 194 -18.57 -11.12 -27.49
N ALA A 195 -18.16 -11.50 -26.29
CA ALA A 195 -18.35 -10.80 -25.02
C ALA A 195 -17.01 -10.68 -24.29
N GLY A 196 -15.97 -10.32 -25.04
CA GLY A 196 -14.61 -10.08 -24.51
C GLY A 196 -14.19 -8.61 -24.57
N VAL A 197 -15.06 -7.74 -25.06
CA VAL A 197 -14.90 -6.29 -24.95
C VAL A 197 -15.97 -5.86 -23.97
N LEU A 198 -15.72 -6.11 -22.67
CA LEU A 198 -16.28 -5.21 -21.68
C LEU A 198 -15.83 -3.82 -22.15
N GLU A 199 -16.83 -3.02 -22.53
CA GLU A 199 -16.72 -1.60 -22.75
C GLU A 199 -15.59 -1.07 -21.89
N ILE A 200 -14.64 -0.38 -22.52
CA ILE A 200 -13.54 0.31 -21.86
C ILE A 200 -14.18 1.35 -20.93
N ALA A 201 -14.71 0.91 -19.81
CA ALA A 201 -14.77 1.68 -18.61
C ALA A 201 -13.30 1.93 -18.34
N SER A 202 -12.93 3.18 -18.52
CA SER A 202 -11.67 3.77 -18.12
C SER A 202 -11.48 3.51 -16.62
N LEU A 203 -11.10 2.29 -16.26
CA LEU A 203 -10.61 1.90 -14.95
C LEU A 203 -9.19 2.44 -14.82
N SER A 204 -9.13 3.77 -14.84
CA SER A 204 -8.09 4.55 -14.21
C SER A 204 -8.04 4.08 -12.76
N HIS A 205 -6.87 3.59 -12.35
CA HIS A 205 -6.56 3.49 -10.93
C HIS A 205 -6.70 4.90 -10.37
N ASP A 206 -7.70 5.09 -9.50
CA ASP A 206 -8.19 6.34 -8.89
C ASP A 206 -9.52 6.83 -9.52
N GLU A 207 -10.64 6.26 -9.08
CA GLU A 207 -11.93 6.95 -9.09
C GLU A 207 -12.20 7.47 -7.66
N PRO A 208 -11.98 8.78 -7.38
CA PRO A 208 -12.29 9.40 -6.09
C PRO A 208 -13.79 9.71 -5.92
N THR A 209 -14.64 9.25 -6.83
CA THR A 209 -16.07 9.64 -6.89
C THR A 209 -16.99 8.80 -6.00
N MET A 210 -16.47 7.87 -5.20
CA MET A 210 -17.24 7.12 -4.21
C MET A 210 -17.00 7.53 -2.75
N GLU A 211 -16.73 8.82 -2.50
CA GLU A 211 -16.78 9.39 -1.13
C GLU A 211 -17.80 10.52 -0.96
N THR A 212 -18.67 10.75 -1.94
CA THR A 212 -19.74 11.76 -1.82
C THR A 212 -21.09 11.19 -2.25
N MET A 213 -21.74 10.46 -1.34
CA MET A 213 -23.19 10.61 -1.16
C MET A 213 -23.51 10.60 0.33
N LEU A 214 -23.85 11.80 0.77
CA LEU A 214 -24.40 12.18 2.06
C LEU A 214 -25.58 11.27 2.43
N PHE A 215 -25.63 10.84 3.69
CA PHE A 215 -26.90 10.53 4.32
C PHE A 215 -27.70 11.83 4.44
N THR A 216 -28.63 12.03 3.51
CA THR A 216 -29.81 12.87 3.75
C THR A 216 -31.01 11.96 3.56
N ASP A 217 -31.46 11.35 4.65
CA ASP A 217 -32.80 10.79 4.76
C ASP A 217 -33.67 11.83 5.48
N ASP A 218 -34.28 12.71 4.68
CA ASP A 218 -35.59 13.35 4.89
C ASP A 218 -36.33 13.03 3.55
N GLU A 219 -37.58 12.58 3.44
CA GLU A 219 -38.84 12.74 4.18
C GLU A 219 -39.68 11.44 3.96
N ASP A 220 -40.60 11.03 4.85
CA ASP A 220 -41.98 11.54 4.97
C ASP A 220 -42.52 11.50 6.42
#